data_AF-A0A915LHK7-F1
#
_entry.id   AF-A0A915LHK7-F1
#
_cell.length_a   1.000
_cell.length_b   1.000
_cell.length_c   1.000
_cell.angle_alpha   90.00
_cell.angle_beta   90.00
_cell.angle_gamma   90.00
#
_symmetry.space_group_name_H-M   'P 1'
#
loop_
_entity.id
_entity.type
_entity.pdbx_description
1 polymer ?
#
loop_
_entity_poly.entity_id
_entity_poly.type
_entity_poly.pdbx_seq_one_letter_code
_entity_poly.pdbx_strand_id
1 'polypeptide(L)'
;MAYFSSDYRCQFRIPHGTTHTFIGGHMSDPSIAANDPIFFNHHCFVDLIWELYRWKQQTYAERPVQYPPDKEVYLCVIGSPSLFCGKR
;
A
#
# COMPACT_ATOMS: atom_id res chain seq x y z
N MET A 1 -11.79 -17.49 -11.38
CA MET A 1 -11.38 -16.11 -11.67
C MET A 1 -11.33 -15.36 -10.36
N ALA A 2 -10.12 -15.22 -9.79
CA ALA A 2 -9.92 -14.51 -8.53
C ALA A 2 -10.25 -13.03 -8.76
N TYR A 3 -11.29 -12.54 -8.09
CA TYR A 3 -11.63 -11.12 -8.06
C TYR A 3 -10.49 -10.41 -7.35
N PHE A 4 -9.58 -9.83 -8.13
CA PHE A 4 -8.53 -8.95 -7.65
C PHE A 4 -9.21 -7.64 -7.24
N SER A 5 -9.75 -7.62 -6.02
CA SER A 5 -10.48 -6.49 -5.45
C SER A 5 -9.65 -5.23 -5.60
N SER A 6 -10.22 -4.19 -6.19
CA SER A 6 -9.64 -2.86 -6.37
C SER A 6 -9.37 -2.10 -5.06
N ASP A 7 -9.44 -2.78 -3.90
CA ASP A 7 -9.58 -2.15 -2.58
C ASP A 7 -8.34 -2.32 -1.67
N TYR A 8 -7.49 -3.34 -1.88
CA TYR A 8 -6.37 -3.62 -0.96
C TYR A 8 -5.29 -2.52 -0.95
N ARG A 9 -5.12 -1.78 -2.05
CA ARG A 9 -4.17 -0.64 -2.13
C ARG A 9 -4.64 0.55 -1.30
N CYS A 10 -5.96 0.74 -1.15
CA CYS A 10 -6.52 1.74 -0.25
C CYS A 10 -6.51 1.23 1.20
N GLN A 11 -6.80 -0.05 1.41
CA GLN A 11 -6.83 -0.66 2.74
C GLN A 11 -5.47 -0.61 3.46
N PHE A 12 -4.35 -0.64 2.74
CA PHE A 12 -3.02 -0.49 3.35
C PHE A 12 -2.55 0.97 3.42
N ARG A 13 -2.80 1.75 2.36
CA ARG A 13 -2.34 3.14 2.26
C ARG A 13 -2.96 4.05 3.31
N ILE A 14 -4.25 3.85 3.60
CA ILE A 14 -4.99 4.66 4.56
C ILE A 14 -4.43 4.49 5.98
N PRO A 15 -4.36 3.28 6.58
CA PRO A 15 -3.80 3.12 7.92
C PRO A 15 -2.32 3.50 7.99
N HIS A 16 -1.52 3.21 6.96
CA HIS A 16 -0.13 3.68 6.89
C HIS A 16 -0.03 5.20 7.02
N GLY A 17 -0.82 5.95 6.23
CA GLY A 17 -0.83 7.41 6.25
C GLY A 17 -1.41 7.97 7.54
N THR A 18 -2.46 7.37 8.09
CA THR A 18 -3.07 7.80 9.35
C THR A 18 -2.12 7.62 10.54
N THR A 19 -1.32 6.55 10.57
CA THR A 19 -0.33 6.35 11.64
C THR A 19 0.76 7.41 11.62
N HIS A 20 1.22 7.83 10.43
CA HIS A 20 2.13 8.97 10.27
C HIS A 20 1.56 10.25 10.89
N THR A 21 0.28 10.58 10.62
CA THR A 21 -0.41 11.72 11.23
C THR A 21 -0.65 11.55 12.73
N PHE A 22 -0.91 10.33 13.20
CA PHE A 22 -1.19 10.04 14.61
C PHE A 22 0.04 10.19 15.51
N ILE A 23 1.23 9.77 15.05
CA ILE A 23 2.48 9.97 15.78
C ILE A 23 2.83 11.47 15.84
N GLY A 24 2.58 12.20 14.74
CA GLY A 24 2.83 13.64 14.68
C GLY A 24 4.32 13.99 14.50
N GLY A 25 4.66 15.26 14.73
CA GLY A 25 6.04 15.74 14.61
C GLY A 25 6.65 15.48 13.22
N HIS A 26 7.90 15.00 13.19
CA HIS A 26 8.58 14.66 11.93
C HIS A 26 7.86 13.54 11.17
N MET A 27 7.19 12.61 11.85
CA MET A 27 6.43 11.53 11.21
C MET A 27 5.18 12.02 10.45
N SER A 28 4.68 13.22 10.74
CA SER A 28 3.50 13.76 10.04
C SER A 28 3.77 14.24 8.62
N ASP A 29 5.02 14.62 8.33
CA ASP A 29 5.45 15.10 7.03
C ASP A 29 6.31 14.04 6.33
N PRO A 30 5.84 13.45 5.21
CA PRO A 30 6.55 12.39 4.49
C PRO A 30 7.95 12.80 4.02
N SER A 31 8.22 14.09 3.84
CA SER A 31 9.53 14.59 3.38
C SER A 31 10.60 14.51 4.47
N ILE A 32 10.20 14.52 5.74
CA ILE A 32 11.10 14.51 6.90
C ILE A 32 10.86 13.34 7.86
N ALA A 33 9.85 12.51 7.64
CA ALA A 33 9.49 11.37 8.49
C ALA A 33 10.66 10.39 8.70
N ALA A 34 11.51 10.19 7.69
CA ALA A 34 12.67 9.32 7.77
C ALA A 34 13.74 9.78 8.79
N ASN A 35 13.66 11.02 9.29
CA ASN A 35 14.58 11.53 10.31
C ASN A 35 14.24 11.04 11.73
N ASP A 36 13.05 10.48 11.95
CA ASP A 36 12.65 9.91 13.25
C ASP A 36 12.99 8.40 13.29
N PRO A 37 13.71 7.88 14.31
CA PRO A 37 14.02 6.45 14.40
C PRO A 37 12.77 5.54 14.44
N ILE A 38 11.60 6.05 14.85
CA ILE A 38 10.36 5.27 14.84
C ILE A 38 9.89 4.93 13.41
N PHE A 39 10.32 5.71 12.41
CA PHE A 39 10.02 5.50 11.01
C PHE A 39 10.31 4.08 10.56
N PHE A 40 11.49 3.56 10.91
CA PHE A 40 11.90 2.21 10.53
C PHE A 40 11.03 1.14 11.17
N ASN A 41 10.64 1.31 12.44
CA ASN A 41 9.75 0.36 13.12
C ASN A 41 8.35 0.36 12.51
N HIS A 42 7.82 1.55 12.18
CA HIS A 42 6.53 1.70 11.50
C HIS A 42 6.55 1.01 10.13
N HIS A 43 7.59 1.24 9.33
CA HIS A 43 7.73 0.62 8.02
C HIS A 43 7.96 -0.90 8.09
N CYS A 44 8.70 -1.41 9.07
CA CYS A 44 8.82 -2.86 9.30
C CYS A 44 7.46 -3.52 9.59
N PHE A 45 6.60 -2.87 10.37
CA PHE A 45 5.26 -3.39 10.67
C PHE A 45 4.35 -3.37 9.44
N VAL A 46 4.45 -2.30 8.65
CA VAL A 46 3.77 -2.11 7.36
C VAL A 46 4.21 -3.20 6.37
N ASP A 47 5.50 -3.48 6.25
CA ASP A 47 6.04 -4.56 5.41
C ASP A 47 5.60 -5.94 5.88
N LEU A 48 5.50 -6.17 7.20
CA LEU A 48 4.98 -7.42 7.75
C LEU A 48 3.52 -7.65 7.32
N ILE A 49 2.66 -6.64 7.42
CA ILE A 49 1.25 -6.74 6.98
C ILE A 49 1.17 -7.07 5.49
N TRP A 50 2.02 -6.43 4.68
CA TRP A 50 2.12 -6.71 3.25
C TRP A 50 2.50 -8.17 2.97
N GLU A 51 3.49 -8.70 3.68
CA GLU A 51 3.90 -10.11 3.54
C GLU A 51 2.80 -11.09 4.01
N LEU A 52 2.11 -10.78 5.11
CA LEU A 52 0.97 -11.58 5.59
C LEU A 52 -0.17 -11.61 4.57
N TYR A 53 -0.41 -10.50 3.87
CA TYR A 53 -1.36 -10.46 2.76
C TYR A 53 -0.89 -11.35 1.61
N ARG A 54 0.38 -11.24 1.19
CA ARG A 54 0.94 -12.07 0.11
C ARG A 54 0.87 -13.55 0.42
N TRP A 55 1.07 -13.95 1.67
CA TRP A 55 0.88 -15.34 2.09
C TRP A 55 -0.53 -15.87 1.87
N LYS A 56 -1.55 -15.02 2.02
CA LYS A 56 -2.95 -15.42 1.79
C LYS A 56 -3.33 -15.49 0.31
N GLN A 57 -2.62 -14.76 -0.55
CA GLN A 57 -2.99 -14.61 -1.96
C GLN A 57 -2.09 -15.38 -2.93
N GLN A 58 -0.84 -15.66 -2.55
CA GLN A 58 0.19 -16.21 -3.43
C GLN A 58 0.92 -17.39 -2.78
N THR A 59 1.16 -18.42 -3.58
CA THR A 59 2.10 -19.49 -3.22
C THR A 59 3.54 -18.97 -3.24
N TYR A 60 4.46 -19.71 -2.60
CA TYR A 60 5.87 -19.32 -2.54
C TYR A 60 6.50 -19.12 -3.94
N ALA A 61 6.11 -19.95 -4.91
CA ALA A 61 6.61 -19.89 -6.29
C ALA A 61 6.12 -18.66 -7.07
N GLU A 62 4.93 -18.14 -6.74
CA GLU A 62 4.31 -17.01 -7.45
C GLU A 62 4.78 -15.65 -6.94
N ARG A 63 5.16 -15.58 -5.64
CA ARG A 63 5.60 -14.35 -4.97
C ARG A 63 6.70 -13.57 -5.70
N PRO A 64 7.80 -14.17 -6.17
CA PRO A 64 8.88 -13.43 -6.82
C PRO A 64 8.57 -13.02 -8.26
N VAL A 65 7.46 -13.49 -8.84
CA VAL A 65 7.14 -13.26 -10.25
C VAL A 65 5.95 -12.30 -10.41
N GLN A 66 5.02 -12.33 -9.46
CA GLN A 66 3.79 -11.55 -9.52
C GLN A 66 3.95 -10.21 -8.79
N TYR A 67 4.70 -9.30 -9.41
CA TYR A 67 4.68 -7.88 -9.06
C TYR A 67 3.70 -7.13 -9.98
N PRO A 68 2.96 -6.13 -9.46
CA PRO A 68 2.15 -5.28 -10.32
C PRO A 68 3.06 -4.57 -11.35
N PRO A 69 2.61 -4.40 -12.60
CA PRO A 69 3.34 -3.60 -13.57
C PRO A 69 3.58 -2.19 -13.02
N ASP A 70 4.83 -1.75 -13.09
CA ASP A 70 5.35 -0.40 -12.85
C ASP A 70 4.42 0.75 -13.30
N LYS A 71 3.69 0.57 -14.40
CA LYS A 71 2.74 1.56 -14.96
C LYS A 71 1.33 1.61 -14.36
N GLU A 72 0.87 0.55 -13.69
CA GLU A 72 -0.44 0.52 -12.99
C GLU A 72 -0.40 1.26 -11.64
N VAL A 73 0.81 1.52 -11.12
CA VAL A 73 1.02 2.20 -9.84
C VAL A 73 0.64 3.69 -9.93
N TYR A 74 0.94 4.34 -11.07
CA TYR A 74 0.70 5.77 -11.28
C TYR A 74 -0.78 6.11 -11.49
N LEU A 75 -1.54 5.29 -12.21
CA LEU A 75 -2.94 5.59 -12.56
C LEU A 75 -3.89 5.62 -11.36
N CYS A 76 -3.54 4.95 -10.26
CA CYS A 76 -4.30 4.99 -9.01
C CYS A 76 -4.05 6.28 -8.19
N VAL A 77 -2.93 6.97 -8.40
CA VAL A 77 -2.54 8.19 -7.65
C VAL A 77 -3.18 9.45 -8.24
N ILE A 78 -3.38 9.49 -9.54
CA ILE A 78 -3.94 10.64 -10.27
C ILE A 78 -5.47 10.61 -10.40
N GLY A 79 -6.16 9.65 -9.77
CA GLY A 79 -7.62 9.61 -9.74
C GLY A 79 -8.23 9.79 -11.13
N SER A 80 -7.93 8.91 -12.09
CA SER A 80 -8.63 8.97 -13.38
C SER A 80 -10.14 8.78 -13.16
N PRO A 81 -11.00 9.76 -13.49
CA PRO A 81 -12.44 9.68 -13.25
C PRO A 81 -13.15 8.62 -14.10
N SER A 82 -12.44 7.99 -15.05
CA SER A 82 -12.99 7.05 -16.02
C SER A 82 -13.12 5.60 -15.54
N LEU A 83 -12.76 5.30 -14.29
CA LEU A 83 -12.95 3.96 -13.68
C LEU A 83 -13.89 3.97 -12.48
N PHE A 84 -14.45 5.13 -12.11
CA PHE A 84 -15.59 5.20 -11.20
C PHE A 84 -16.85 4.77 -11.95
N CYS A 85 -17.38 3.60 -11.59
CA CYS A 85 -18.77 3.20 -11.82
C CYS A 85 -19.24 3.24 -13.29
N GLY A 86 -19.07 2.12 -14.00
CA GLY A 86 -19.74 1.97 -15.29
C GLY A 86 -19.18 0.89 -16.19
N LYS A 87 -19.40 -0.39 -15.83
CA LYS A 87 -19.93 -1.38 -16.77
C LYS A 87 -20.29 -2.69 -16.06
N ARG A 88 -21.60 -2.77 -15.84
CA ARG A 88 -22.45 -3.84 -15.29
C ARG A 88 -22.36 -4.02 -13.78
#